data_AF-A0A7X6FSQ2-F1
#
_entry.id   AF-A0A7X6FSQ2-F1
#
_cell.length_a   1.000
_cell.length_b   1.000
_cell.length_c   1.000
_cell.angle_alpha   90.00
_cell.angle_beta   90.00
_cell.angle_gamma   90.00
#
_symmetry.space_group_name_H-M   'P 1'
#
loop_
_entity.id
_entity.type
_entity.pdbx_description
1 polymer ?
#
loop_
_entity_poly.entity_id
_entity_poly.type
_entity_poly.pdbx_seq_one_letter_code
_entity_poly.pdbx_strand_id
1 'polypeptide(L)'
;MRIGSAWVVRYPRWRLGLMGGIAEVCIAIATLQPWPTWYAGTVAFNVGAVMILTSLGILNIATRVRRLEEGASISSIFNRNPLWNKPDSSSLAHSANRSELIVHVWTPTGQVMTPLHQRAINRYIAAVDTNGVISTGHAALEMAPHVYISHYPAVEIDRSPDEFTRTLRATADNNVPGRFLPSYQEESAEWCQSTVQVVIKNIDASRLNAFWQHYSADNTYNLTNRNCSSAVADALDAALEGVYRDHNWPIMTALRAIIYPELWAAALMRKRAESMAWTPGLVLDYARALSALVDPPKSFLTFPKLRLLKNTQTRSKT
;
A
#
# COMPACT_ATOMS: atom_id res chain seq x y z
N MET A 1 11.06 14.93 -7.15
CA MET A 1 10.72 13.62 -6.55
C MET A 1 10.42 12.53 -7.57
N ARG A 2 9.46 12.72 -8.49
CA ARG A 2 9.05 11.70 -9.48
C ARG A 2 10.18 11.21 -10.40
N ILE A 3 11.05 12.11 -10.86
CA ILE A 3 12.25 11.79 -11.66
C ILE A 3 13.20 10.87 -10.87
N GLY A 4 13.51 11.25 -9.62
CA GLY A 4 14.42 10.49 -8.76
C GLY A 4 13.91 9.08 -8.45
N SER A 5 12.63 8.94 -8.08
CA SER A 5 12.06 7.62 -7.81
C SER A 5 12.00 6.74 -9.07
N ALA A 6 11.64 7.30 -10.23
CA ALA A 6 11.67 6.57 -11.50
C ALA A 6 13.08 6.09 -11.88
N TRP A 7 14.09 6.94 -11.67
CA TRP A 7 15.48 6.63 -12.00
C TRP A 7 16.07 5.53 -11.11
N VAL A 8 15.85 5.62 -9.80
CA VAL A 8 16.39 4.69 -8.80
C VAL A 8 15.62 3.37 -8.78
N VAL A 9 14.29 3.44 -8.64
CA VAL A 9 13.45 2.25 -8.40
C VAL A 9 13.14 1.51 -9.69
N ARG A 10 13.06 2.19 -10.85
CA ARG A 10 12.74 1.58 -12.14
C ARG A 10 11.48 0.68 -12.11
N TYR A 11 10.43 1.11 -11.40
CA TYR A 11 9.14 0.44 -11.35
C TYR A 11 8.51 0.22 -12.75
N PRO A 12 7.51 -0.66 -12.91
CA PRO A 12 6.86 -0.87 -14.20
C PRO A 12 6.41 0.46 -14.83
N ARG A 13 6.77 0.70 -16.10
CA ARG A 13 6.52 1.96 -16.82
C ARG A 13 7.27 3.20 -16.28
N TRP A 14 8.39 3.03 -15.56
CA TRP A 14 9.21 4.13 -15.05
C TRP A 14 9.61 5.17 -16.10
N ARG A 15 9.76 4.78 -17.38
CA ARG A 15 10.02 5.71 -18.49
C ARG A 15 8.91 6.74 -18.67
N LEU A 16 7.64 6.33 -18.58
CA LEU A 16 6.50 7.25 -18.61
C LEU A 16 6.47 8.12 -17.34
N GLY A 17 6.84 7.54 -16.19
CA GLY A 17 7.05 8.27 -14.95
C GLY A 17 8.07 9.39 -15.08
N LEU A 18 9.22 9.09 -15.70
CA LEU A 18 10.32 10.01 -15.97
C LEU A 18 9.91 11.10 -16.96
N MET A 19 9.29 10.74 -18.09
CA MET A 19 8.77 11.70 -19.07
C MET A 19 7.75 12.66 -18.44
N GLY A 20 6.83 12.14 -17.62
CA GLY A 20 5.89 12.97 -16.89
C GLY A 20 6.58 13.94 -15.93
N GLY A 21 7.61 13.50 -15.21
CA GLY A 21 8.41 14.37 -14.35
C GLY A 21 9.18 15.45 -15.11
N ILE A 22 9.73 15.12 -16.29
CA ILE A 22 10.38 16.11 -17.17
C ILE A 22 9.35 17.14 -17.66
N ALA A 23 8.17 16.68 -18.09
CA ALA A 23 7.09 17.57 -18.52
C ALA A 23 6.63 18.50 -17.38
N GLU A 24 6.51 18.00 -16.15
CA GLU A 24 6.23 18.81 -14.95
C GLU A 24 7.28 19.92 -14.76
N VAL A 25 8.57 19.61 -14.93
CA VAL A 25 9.67 20.59 -14.86
C VAL A 25 9.57 21.61 -15.99
N CYS A 26 9.31 21.18 -17.23
CA CYS A 26 9.13 22.09 -18.36
C CYS A 26 7.95 23.05 -18.13
N ILE A 27 6.81 22.55 -17.62
CA ILE A 27 5.64 23.37 -17.30
C ILE A 27 5.96 24.36 -16.17
N ALA A 28 6.72 23.93 -15.14
CA ALA A 28 7.15 24.81 -14.06
C ALA A 28 8.05 25.94 -14.56
N ILE A 29 9.03 25.63 -15.42
CA ILE A 29 9.91 26.63 -16.05
C ILE A 29 9.08 27.60 -16.91
N ALA A 30 8.19 27.08 -17.75
CA ALA A 30 7.32 27.89 -18.60
C ALA A 30 6.41 28.82 -17.78
N THR A 31 5.96 28.37 -16.62
CA THR A 31 5.11 29.15 -15.69
C THR A 31 5.90 30.24 -14.95
N LEU A 32 7.16 29.97 -14.60
CA LEU A 32 8.03 30.90 -13.87
C LEU A 32 8.72 31.92 -14.78
N GLN A 33 8.79 31.65 -16.08
CA GLN A 33 9.42 32.57 -17.03
C GLN A 33 8.43 33.69 -17.39
N PRO A 34 8.84 34.97 -17.28
CA PRO A 34 7.98 36.09 -17.65
C PRO A 34 7.66 36.10 -19.15
N TRP A 35 8.59 35.68 -20.00
CA TRP A 35 8.40 35.60 -21.45
C TRP A 35 7.61 34.33 -21.84
N PRO A 36 6.63 34.38 -22.76
CA PRO A 36 6.26 35.50 -23.65
C PRO A 36 5.08 36.37 -23.18
N THR A 37 4.31 35.92 -22.18
CA THR A 37 3.03 36.57 -21.82
C THR A 37 3.12 37.58 -20.67
N TRP A 38 4.31 37.82 -20.10
CA TRP A 38 4.55 38.66 -18.92
C TRP A 38 3.57 38.38 -17.78
N TYR A 39 3.34 37.08 -17.52
CA TYR A 39 2.36 36.55 -16.57
C TYR A 39 0.88 36.84 -16.84
N ALA A 40 0.53 37.60 -17.88
CA ALA A 40 -0.86 37.99 -18.18
C ALA A 40 -1.80 36.79 -18.48
N GLY A 41 -1.25 35.65 -18.89
CA GLY A 41 -2.00 34.43 -19.19
C GLY A 41 -1.76 33.26 -18.23
N THR A 42 -0.91 33.43 -17.22
CA THR A 42 -0.42 32.31 -16.40
C THR A 42 -1.53 31.62 -15.63
N VAL A 43 -2.48 32.37 -15.09
CA VAL A 43 -3.62 31.79 -14.34
C VAL A 43 -4.50 30.96 -15.27
N ALA A 44 -4.93 31.53 -16.40
CA ALA A 44 -5.79 30.83 -17.37
C ALA A 44 -5.11 29.58 -17.93
N PHE A 45 -3.82 29.66 -18.25
CA PHE A 45 -3.03 28.52 -18.70
C PHE A 45 -2.99 27.40 -17.66
N ASN A 46 -2.66 27.72 -16.40
CA ASN A 46 -2.58 26.71 -15.33
C ASN A 46 -3.94 26.05 -15.07
N VAL A 47 -5.02 26.83 -15.05
CA VAL A 47 -6.38 26.30 -14.90
C VAL A 47 -6.72 25.36 -16.06
N GLY A 48 -6.46 25.79 -17.31
CA GLY A 48 -6.68 24.96 -18.49
C GLY A 48 -5.85 23.67 -18.48
N ALA A 49 -4.58 23.75 -18.10
CA ALA A 49 -3.71 22.59 -17.97
C ALA A 49 -4.24 21.59 -16.92
N VAL A 50 -4.68 22.07 -15.74
CA VAL A 50 -5.29 21.22 -14.72
C VAL A 50 -6.56 20.55 -15.25
N MET A 51 -7.44 21.27 -15.95
CA MET A 51 -8.66 20.70 -16.53
C MET A 51 -8.37 19.63 -17.58
N ILE A 52 -7.39 19.86 -18.47
CA ILE A 52 -6.99 18.89 -19.49
C ILE A 52 -6.39 17.64 -18.84
N LEU A 53 -5.44 17.80 -17.91
CA LEU A 53 -4.77 16.68 -17.27
C LEU A 53 -5.74 15.83 -16.43
N THR A 54 -6.67 16.47 -15.72
CA THR A 54 -7.72 15.75 -14.98
C THR A 54 -8.68 15.03 -15.92
N SER A 55 -9.11 15.67 -17.01
CA SER A 55 -9.98 15.06 -18.03
C SER A 55 -9.34 13.84 -18.68
N LEU A 56 -8.05 13.91 -19.04
CA LEU A 56 -7.30 12.78 -19.58
C LEU A 56 -7.18 11.63 -18.57
N GLY A 57 -6.99 11.96 -17.29
CA GLY A 57 -6.96 10.98 -16.20
C GLY A 57 -8.30 10.25 -16.04
N ILE A 58 -9.41 11.00 -16.03
CA ILE A 58 -10.77 10.46 -15.96
C ILE A 58 -11.06 9.58 -17.17
N LEU A 59 -10.70 10.04 -18.38
CA LEU A 59 -10.90 9.26 -19.59
C LEU A 59 -10.10 7.95 -19.56
N ASN A 60 -8.86 7.97 -19.06
CA ASN A 60 -8.06 6.75 -18.90
C ASN A 60 -8.74 5.75 -17.96
N ILE A 61 -9.19 6.20 -16.79
CA ILE A 61 -9.92 5.35 -15.83
C ILE A 61 -11.21 4.82 -16.48
N ALA A 62 -12.00 5.68 -17.13
CA ALA A 62 -13.22 5.28 -17.81
C ALA A 62 -12.96 4.21 -18.89
N THR A 63 -11.89 4.35 -19.67
CA THR A 63 -11.51 3.34 -20.67
C THR A 63 -11.07 2.02 -20.05
N ARG A 64 -10.41 2.03 -18.89
CA ARG A 64 -10.04 0.81 -18.16
C ARG A 64 -11.26 0.12 -17.57
N VAL A 65 -12.16 0.88 -16.95
CA VAL A 65 -13.43 0.37 -16.40
C VAL A 65 -14.28 -0.27 -17.51
N ARG A 66 -14.37 0.35 -18.69
CA ARG A 66 -15.09 -0.22 -19.85
C ARG A 66 -14.49 -1.52 -20.39
N ARG A 67 -13.21 -1.79 -20.11
CA ARG A 67 -12.50 -3.01 -20.53
C ARG A 67 -12.46 -4.06 -19.44
N LEU A 68 -12.99 -3.79 -18.25
CA LEU A 68 -13.12 -4.81 -17.22
C LEU A 68 -14.21 -5.80 -17.62
N GLU A 69 -13.88 -7.08 -17.55
CA GLU A 69 -14.83 -8.16 -17.69
C GLU A 69 -15.80 -8.18 -16.50
N GLU A 70 -17.00 -8.72 -16.71
CA GLU A 70 -18.01 -8.79 -15.67
C GLU A 70 -17.51 -9.62 -14.47
N GLY A 71 -17.56 -9.02 -13.28
CA GLY A 71 -17.06 -9.64 -12.05
C GLY A 71 -15.58 -9.38 -11.78
N ALA A 72 -14.81 -8.78 -12.69
CA ALA A 72 -13.41 -8.46 -12.44
C ALA A 72 -13.21 -7.48 -11.27
N SER A 73 -12.20 -7.77 -10.44
CA SER A 73 -11.80 -6.92 -9.31
C SER A 73 -11.47 -5.49 -9.74
N ILE A 74 -12.09 -4.47 -9.15
CA ILE A 74 -11.77 -3.03 -9.39
C ILE A 74 -10.29 -2.76 -9.09
N SER A 75 -9.76 -3.43 -8.07
CA SER A 75 -8.36 -3.32 -7.67
C SER A 75 -7.39 -3.83 -8.76
N SER A 76 -7.87 -4.53 -9.81
CA SER A 76 -7.08 -4.86 -11.00
C SER A 76 -6.72 -3.63 -11.87
N ILE A 77 -7.55 -2.59 -11.87
CA ILE A 77 -7.29 -1.33 -12.61
C ILE A 77 -6.01 -0.65 -12.11
N PHE A 78 -5.76 -0.76 -10.80
CA PHE A 78 -4.71 -0.08 -10.07
C PHE A 78 -3.47 -0.96 -9.84
N ASN A 79 -3.50 -2.24 -10.26
CA ASN A 79 -2.41 -3.14 -9.97
C ASN A 79 -1.17 -2.84 -10.83
N ARG A 80 0.02 -2.98 -10.21
CA ARG A 80 1.34 -2.63 -10.78
C ARG A 80 1.79 -3.55 -11.90
N ASN A 81 1.31 -4.79 -11.91
CA ASN A 81 1.80 -5.80 -12.84
C ASN A 81 0.64 -6.47 -13.59
N PRO A 82 0.45 -6.18 -14.89
CA PRO A 82 -0.55 -6.86 -15.71
C PRO A 82 -0.23 -8.35 -15.93
N LEU A 83 0.98 -8.82 -15.57
CA LEU A 83 1.33 -10.24 -15.58
C LEU A 83 0.80 -10.99 -14.36
N TRP A 84 0.41 -10.29 -13.29
CA TRP A 84 -0.25 -10.88 -12.14
C TRP A 84 -1.74 -10.62 -12.28
N ASN A 85 -2.28 -11.20 -13.35
CA ASN A 85 -3.71 -11.24 -13.63
C ASN A 85 -4.40 -11.85 -12.42
N LYS A 86 -5.16 -11.02 -11.70
CA LYS A 86 -6.04 -11.49 -10.64
C LYS A 86 -6.94 -12.60 -11.19
N PRO A 87 -7.31 -13.59 -10.37
CA PRO A 87 -8.22 -14.63 -10.81
C PRO A 87 -9.52 -13.98 -11.30
N ASP A 88 -10.06 -14.60 -12.34
CA ASP A 88 -11.40 -14.43 -12.84
C ASP A 88 -12.36 -14.43 -11.64
N SER A 89 -12.81 -13.24 -11.25
CA SER A 89 -13.70 -13.06 -10.09
C SER A 89 -15.17 -13.25 -10.51
N SER A 90 -15.37 -13.73 -11.74
CA SER A 90 -16.62 -14.02 -12.43
C SER A 90 -17.51 -15.08 -11.76
N SER A 91 -17.06 -15.73 -10.67
CA SER A 91 -17.83 -16.79 -9.99
C SER A 91 -17.82 -16.79 -8.46
N LEU A 92 -17.17 -15.81 -7.79
CA LEU A 92 -17.16 -15.79 -6.33
C LEU A 92 -18.50 -15.25 -5.79
N ALA A 93 -19.39 -16.19 -5.46
CA ALA A 93 -20.56 -15.94 -4.63
C ALA A 93 -20.12 -15.14 -3.39
N HIS A 94 -20.58 -13.90 -3.28
CA HIS A 94 -20.20 -13.05 -2.17
C HIS A 94 -20.66 -13.73 -0.88
N SER A 95 -19.69 -14.00 -0.03
CA SER A 95 -19.94 -14.52 1.29
C SER A 95 -20.62 -13.43 2.11
N ALA A 96 -21.89 -13.63 2.50
CA ALA A 96 -22.53 -12.86 3.57
C ALA A 96 -21.80 -13.03 4.92
N ASN A 97 -20.88 -14.00 5.02
CA ASN A 97 -20.05 -14.20 6.18
C ASN A 97 -18.97 -13.12 6.21
N ARG A 98 -19.25 -12.07 6.99
CA ARG A 98 -18.34 -10.96 7.26
C ARG A 98 -17.35 -11.39 8.32
N SER A 99 -16.07 -11.34 7.98
CA SER A 99 -15.00 -11.77 8.88
C SER A 99 -14.23 -10.57 9.45
N GLU A 100 -13.43 -10.87 10.46
CA GLU A 100 -12.44 -9.96 11.03
C GLU A 100 -11.05 -10.32 10.50
N LEU A 101 -10.27 -9.28 10.22
CA LEU A 101 -8.91 -9.34 9.71
C LEU A 101 -7.98 -8.63 10.69
N ILE A 102 -6.79 -9.18 10.90
CA ILE A 102 -5.75 -8.55 11.72
C ILE A 102 -4.52 -8.31 10.85
N VAL A 103 -4.03 -7.08 10.85
CA VAL A 103 -2.75 -6.72 10.22
C VAL A 103 -1.70 -6.58 11.32
N HIS A 104 -0.68 -7.42 11.26
CA HIS A 104 0.45 -7.46 12.17
C HIS A 104 1.61 -6.66 11.59
N VAL A 105 2.15 -5.71 12.34
CA VAL A 105 3.28 -4.90 11.88
C VAL A 105 4.38 -4.90 12.93
N TRP A 106 5.58 -5.25 12.49
CA TRP A 106 6.83 -5.12 13.23
C TRP A 106 7.53 -3.86 12.73
N THR A 107 7.57 -2.83 13.57
CA THR A 107 8.31 -1.61 13.23
C THR A 107 9.66 -1.63 13.94
N PRO A 108 10.77 -1.30 13.24
CA PRO A 108 12.10 -1.26 13.85
C PRO A 108 12.20 -0.20 14.95
N THR A 109 11.32 0.81 14.93
CA THR A 109 11.14 1.78 16.01
C THR A 109 10.24 1.21 17.11
N GLY A 110 10.69 0.17 17.80
CA GLY A 110 10.12 -0.19 19.09
C GLY A 110 10.38 0.96 20.09
N GLN A 111 9.31 1.58 20.62
CA GLN A 111 9.24 2.49 21.79
C GLN A 111 10.23 3.67 21.93
N VAL A 112 11.21 3.87 21.04
CA VAL A 112 12.15 4.99 21.16
C VAL A 112 11.57 6.22 20.47
N MET A 113 11.49 7.31 21.23
CA MET A 113 11.08 8.64 20.79
C MET A 113 12.06 9.20 19.74
N THR A 114 11.97 8.72 18.49
CA THR A 114 12.70 9.30 17.38
C THR A 114 12.07 10.66 17.01
N PRO A 115 12.85 11.73 16.78
CA PRO A 115 12.31 13.04 16.40
C PRO A 115 11.48 12.97 15.11
N LEU A 116 10.42 13.78 15.04
CA LEU A 116 9.38 13.77 13.99
C LEU A 116 9.93 13.81 12.55
N HIS A 117 11.05 14.50 12.32
CA HIS A 117 11.66 14.62 10.99
C HIS A 117 12.30 13.29 10.52
N GLN A 118 12.91 12.53 11.42
CA GLN A 118 13.49 11.21 11.10
C GLN A 118 12.40 10.15 10.87
N ARG A 119 11.20 10.30 11.48
CA ARG A 119 10.04 9.43 11.24
C ARG A 119 9.50 9.51 9.81
N ALA A 120 9.65 10.64 9.11
CA ALA A 120 9.12 10.83 7.76
C ALA A 120 10.01 10.23 6.65
N ILE A 121 11.27 9.93 6.96
CA ILE A 121 12.25 9.39 5.98
C ILE A 121 12.57 7.92 6.32
N ASN A 122 12.88 7.61 7.59
CA ASN A 122 13.27 6.26 8.01
C ASN A 122 12.10 5.25 8.00
N ARG A 123 10.84 5.72 8.02
CA ARG A 123 9.65 4.87 7.91
C ARG A 123 9.41 4.33 6.49
N TYR A 124 9.99 4.96 5.47
CA TYR A 124 9.56 4.78 4.07
C TYR A 124 10.63 4.19 3.14
N ILE A 125 11.84 3.91 3.63
CA ILE A 125 12.93 3.37 2.79
C ILE A 125 13.61 2.18 3.50
N ALA A 126 14.05 2.37 4.74
CA ALA A 126 14.41 1.37 5.74
C ALA A 126 14.85 2.12 7.01
N ALA A 127 14.69 1.55 8.20
CA ALA A 127 15.33 2.13 9.38
C ALA A 127 16.78 1.64 9.42
N VAL A 128 17.73 2.56 9.31
CA VAL A 128 19.14 2.29 9.54
C VAL A 128 19.37 2.48 11.04
N ASP A 129 19.82 1.44 11.73
CA ASP A 129 20.20 1.52 13.14
C ASP A 129 21.44 2.43 13.33
N THR A 130 21.71 2.89 14.56
CA THR A 130 22.92 3.64 14.91
C THR A 130 24.22 2.91 14.56
N ASN A 131 24.14 1.58 14.39
CA ASN A 131 25.24 0.72 13.96
C ASN A 131 25.34 0.54 12.44
N GLY A 132 24.54 1.27 11.64
CA GLY A 132 24.55 1.18 10.18
C GLY A 132 23.81 -0.04 9.59
N VAL A 133 23.25 -0.90 10.44
CA VAL A 133 22.49 -2.09 10.00
C VAL A 133 21.09 -1.68 9.53
N ILE A 134 20.74 -2.08 8.31
CA ILE A 134 19.44 -1.80 7.69
C ILE A 134 18.39 -2.77 8.26
N SER A 135 17.60 -2.31 9.24
CA SER A 135 16.42 -3.01 9.75
C SER A 135 15.18 -2.56 8.98
N THR A 136 14.80 -3.38 8.00
CA THR A 136 13.47 -3.34 7.41
C THR A 136 12.51 -4.00 8.39
N GLY A 137 11.50 -3.27 8.87
CA GLY A 137 10.42 -3.90 9.62
C GLY A 137 9.71 -4.99 8.80
N HIS A 138 8.64 -5.55 9.35
CA HIS A 138 7.84 -6.57 8.67
C HIS A 138 6.34 -6.30 8.80
N ALA A 139 5.56 -6.83 7.86
CA ALA A 139 4.11 -6.79 7.93
C ALA A 139 3.52 -8.13 7.50
N ALA A 140 2.54 -8.62 8.25
CA ALA A 140 1.78 -9.83 7.96
C ALA A 140 0.28 -9.56 8.14
N LEU A 141 -0.54 -10.42 7.57
CA LEU A 141 -2.00 -10.31 7.64
C LEU A 141 -2.60 -11.67 8.00
N GLU A 142 -3.52 -11.67 8.96
CA GLU A 142 -4.18 -12.85 9.48
C GLU A 142 -5.71 -12.70 9.34
N MET A 143 -6.36 -13.73 8.82
CA MET A 143 -7.81 -13.92 8.89
C MET A 143 -8.08 -15.35 9.34
N ALA A 144 -8.52 -15.49 10.60
CA ALA A 144 -8.87 -16.78 11.16
C ALA A 144 -10.11 -17.38 10.45
N PRO A 145 -10.18 -18.71 10.24
CA PRO A 145 -9.19 -19.72 10.61
C PRO A 145 -8.25 -20.15 9.46
N HIS A 146 -8.25 -19.47 8.31
CA HIS A 146 -7.73 -20.08 7.07
C HIS A 146 -6.63 -19.31 6.34
N VAL A 147 -6.41 -18.02 6.62
CA VAL A 147 -5.46 -17.21 5.85
C VAL A 147 -4.45 -16.54 6.75
N TYR A 148 -3.18 -16.84 6.49
CA TYR A 148 -2.05 -16.10 7.03
C TYR A 148 -1.11 -15.72 5.88
N ILE A 149 -0.90 -14.41 5.70
CA ILE A 149 -0.09 -13.85 4.62
C ILE A 149 1.13 -13.20 5.26
N SER A 150 2.27 -13.87 5.14
CA SER A 150 3.56 -13.36 5.56
C SER A 150 4.61 -13.83 4.56
N HIS A 151 5.23 -12.89 3.85
CA HIS A 151 6.07 -13.18 2.68
C HIS A 151 7.51 -12.73 2.93
N TYR A 152 8.43 -13.70 2.93
CA TYR A 152 9.85 -13.49 3.19
C TYR A 152 10.69 -13.93 1.99
N PRO A 153 11.91 -13.39 1.82
CA PRO A 153 12.87 -14.01 0.91
C PRO A 153 13.30 -15.38 1.47
N ALA A 154 13.46 -16.37 0.59
CA ALA A 154 13.98 -17.69 0.96
C ALA A 154 15.50 -17.70 1.09
N VAL A 155 16.18 -16.76 0.42
CA VAL A 155 17.63 -16.54 0.49
C VAL A 155 17.87 -15.15 1.05
N GLU A 156 18.79 -15.02 2.00
CA GLU A 156 19.13 -13.73 2.57
C GLU A 156 19.69 -12.80 1.48
N ILE A 157 19.10 -11.61 1.36
CA ILE A 157 19.51 -10.61 0.39
C ILE A 157 20.61 -9.78 1.03
N ASP A 158 21.78 -9.71 0.39
CA ASP A 158 22.86 -8.85 0.87
C ASP A 158 22.39 -7.39 0.94
N ARG A 159 22.61 -6.76 2.10
CA ARG A 159 22.22 -5.38 2.42
C ARG A 159 23.42 -4.46 2.50
N SER A 160 24.54 -4.84 1.89
CA SER A 160 25.71 -3.96 1.76
C SER A 160 25.32 -2.64 1.06
N PRO A 161 25.78 -1.47 1.55
CA PRO A 161 25.34 -0.16 1.04
C PRO A 161 25.53 0.03 -0.47
N ASP A 162 26.60 -0.55 -1.03
CA ASP A 162 26.93 -0.45 -2.46
C ASP A 162 25.98 -1.28 -3.35
N GLU A 163 25.52 -2.45 -2.88
CA GLU A 163 24.54 -3.27 -3.59
C GLU A 163 23.09 -2.88 -3.30
N PHE A 164 22.82 -2.23 -2.17
CA PHE A 164 21.46 -1.87 -1.75
C PHE A 164 20.71 -1.04 -2.79
N THR A 165 21.38 -0.07 -3.43
CA THR A 165 20.76 0.76 -4.48
C THR A 165 20.39 -0.07 -5.72
N ARG A 166 21.14 -1.14 -6.01
CA ARG A 166 20.82 -2.08 -7.09
C ARG A 166 19.61 -2.92 -6.69
N THR A 167 19.55 -3.44 -5.47
CA THR A 167 18.45 -4.25 -4.93
C THR A 167 17.12 -3.49 -4.85
N LEU A 168 17.15 -2.15 -4.70
CA LEU A 168 15.97 -1.29 -4.75
C LEU A 168 15.33 -1.19 -6.15
N ARG A 169 15.96 -1.70 -7.20
CA ARG A 169 15.34 -1.73 -8.53
C ARG A 169 14.23 -2.79 -8.56
N ALA A 170 13.04 -2.39 -8.98
CA ALA A 170 11.89 -3.25 -9.25
C ALA A 170 11.99 -3.95 -10.62
N THR A 171 13.19 -4.39 -10.99
CA THR A 171 13.47 -5.14 -12.22
C THR A 171 13.47 -6.64 -11.95
N ALA A 172 13.19 -7.44 -12.99
CA ALA A 172 13.18 -8.90 -12.89
C ALA A 172 14.51 -9.49 -12.41
N ASP A 173 15.63 -8.80 -12.67
CA ASP A 173 16.97 -9.20 -12.24
C ASP A 173 17.13 -9.30 -10.71
N ASN A 174 16.26 -8.64 -9.94
CA ASN A 174 16.27 -8.65 -8.47
C ASN A 174 15.19 -9.58 -7.87
N ASN A 175 14.58 -10.41 -8.70
CA ASN A 175 13.65 -11.43 -8.23
C ASN A 175 14.44 -12.58 -7.61
N VAL A 176 14.10 -12.91 -6.37
CA VAL A 176 14.67 -14.05 -5.65
C VAL A 176 13.55 -15.01 -5.23
N PRO A 177 13.83 -16.29 -4.97
CA PRO A 177 12.84 -17.17 -4.39
C PRO A 177 12.37 -16.64 -3.03
N GLY A 178 11.06 -16.65 -2.81
CA GLY A 178 10.40 -16.31 -1.56
C GLY A 178 9.84 -17.52 -0.84
N ARG A 179 9.45 -17.32 0.41
CA ARG A 179 8.77 -18.28 1.25
C ARG A 179 7.59 -17.62 1.97
N PHE A 180 6.56 -18.40 2.23
CA PHE A 180 5.41 -17.99 3.02
C PHE A 180 5.44 -18.67 4.38
N LEU A 181 5.16 -17.93 5.45
CA LEU A 181 5.01 -18.51 6.77
C LEU A 181 3.59 -19.03 6.98
N PRO A 182 3.40 -20.10 7.76
CA PRO A 182 2.11 -20.77 7.89
C PRO A 182 1.16 -20.11 8.90
N SER A 183 1.68 -19.52 10.00
CA SER A 183 0.85 -18.97 11.06
C SER A 183 1.54 -17.87 11.86
N TYR A 184 0.74 -16.99 12.49
CA TYR A 184 1.24 -15.95 13.39
C TYR A 184 1.91 -16.56 14.63
N GLN A 185 1.41 -17.70 15.12
CA GLN A 185 1.98 -18.37 16.29
C GLN A 185 3.42 -18.82 15.99
N GLU A 186 3.67 -19.40 14.82
CA GLU A 186 5.02 -19.81 14.43
C GLU A 186 5.95 -18.62 14.18
N GLU A 187 5.50 -17.61 13.43
CA GLU A 187 6.31 -16.42 13.16
C GLU A 187 6.69 -15.67 14.44
N SER A 188 5.73 -15.50 15.35
CA SER A 188 5.96 -14.79 16.60
C SER A 188 6.76 -15.58 17.64
N ALA A 189 6.80 -16.91 17.52
CA ALA A 189 7.64 -17.79 18.32
C ALA A 189 9.09 -17.82 17.81
N GLU A 190 9.30 -17.79 16.50
CA GLU A 190 10.64 -17.77 15.88
C GLU A 190 11.33 -16.42 16.08
N TRP A 191 10.59 -15.31 15.98
CA TRP A 191 11.16 -13.97 16.04
C TRP A 191 10.71 -13.16 17.27
N CYS A 192 9.50 -12.59 17.22
CA CYS A 192 8.89 -11.85 18.32
C CYS A 192 7.42 -11.49 18.02
N GLN A 193 6.68 -11.10 19.06
CA GLN A 193 5.32 -10.58 18.90
C GLN A 193 5.29 -9.29 18.08
N SER A 194 4.25 -9.11 17.27
CA SER A 194 4.06 -7.91 16.44
C SER A 194 3.99 -6.65 17.30
N THR A 195 4.65 -5.57 16.87
CA THR A 195 4.66 -4.28 17.59
C THR A 195 3.28 -3.63 17.62
N VAL A 196 2.55 -3.71 16.51
CA VAL A 196 1.22 -3.12 16.35
C VAL A 196 0.32 -4.10 15.62
N GLN A 197 -0.92 -4.22 16.08
CA GLN A 197 -1.98 -4.96 15.41
C GLN A 197 -3.10 -3.99 15.02
N VAL A 198 -3.56 -4.05 13.77
CA VAL A 198 -4.70 -3.27 13.29
C VAL A 198 -5.81 -4.25 12.92
N VAL A 199 -6.92 -4.13 13.64
CA VAL A 199 -8.12 -4.94 13.40
C VAL A 199 -9.02 -4.23 12.39
N ILE A 200 -9.47 -4.96 11.38
CA ILE A 200 -10.43 -4.49 10.38
C ILE A 200 -11.59 -5.48 10.33
N LYS A 201 -12.80 -4.97 10.49
CA LYS A 201 -14.03 -5.75 10.49
C LYS A 201 -14.72 -5.66 9.14
N ASN A 202 -15.75 -6.48 8.94
CA ASN A 202 -16.63 -6.41 7.78
C ASN A 202 -15.92 -6.70 6.44
N ILE A 203 -14.89 -7.53 6.45
CA ILE A 203 -14.14 -7.89 5.24
C ILE A 203 -14.85 -9.01 4.45
N ASP A 204 -14.56 -9.08 3.14
CA ASP A 204 -14.96 -10.19 2.28
C ASP A 204 -13.90 -11.30 2.34
N ALA A 205 -14.20 -12.33 3.13
CA ALA A 205 -13.32 -13.49 3.30
C ALA A 205 -13.14 -14.30 2.00
N SER A 206 -14.15 -14.33 1.13
CA SER A 206 -14.09 -15.12 -0.11
C SER A 206 -13.09 -14.52 -1.10
N ARG A 207 -13.10 -13.19 -1.23
CA ARG A 207 -12.14 -12.45 -2.06
C ARG A 207 -10.73 -12.52 -1.51
N LEU A 208 -10.57 -12.45 -0.19
CA LEU A 208 -9.25 -12.60 0.43
C LEU A 208 -8.67 -14.00 0.19
N ASN A 209 -9.49 -15.06 0.32
CA ASN A 209 -9.06 -16.43 0.02
C ASN A 209 -8.66 -16.59 -1.46
N ALA A 210 -9.48 -16.08 -2.38
CA ALA A 210 -9.17 -16.14 -3.81
C ALA A 210 -7.88 -15.38 -4.16
N PHE A 211 -7.70 -14.19 -3.56
CA PHE A 211 -6.44 -13.46 -3.65
C PHE A 211 -5.28 -14.30 -3.14
N TRP A 212 -5.40 -14.92 -1.97
CA TRP A 212 -4.32 -15.70 -1.38
C TRP A 212 -3.94 -16.93 -2.21
N GLN A 213 -4.92 -17.68 -2.71
CA GLN A 213 -4.68 -18.84 -3.58
C GLN A 213 -3.90 -18.44 -4.83
N HIS A 214 -4.25 -17.31 -5.44
CA HIS A 214 -3.54 -16.82 -6.61
C HIS A 214 -2.17 -16.24 -6.27
N TYR A 215 -2.08 -15.42 -5.22
CA TYR A 215 -0.84 -14.78 -4.81
C TYR A 215 0.20 -15.82 -4.39
N SER A 216 -0.19 -16.85 -3.63
CA SER A 216 0.72 -17.90 -3.14
C SER A 216 1.20 -18.87 -4.22
N ALA A 217 0.56 -18.90 -5.40
CA ALA A 217 0.99 -19.73 -6.53
C ALA A 217 2.34 -19.30 -7.12
N ASP A 218 2.70 -18.01 -6.98
CA ASP A 218 4.01 -17.47 -7.37
C ASP A 218 4.79 -17.10 -6.09
N ASN A 219 5.86 -17.84 -5.81
CA ASN A 219 6.71 -17.58 -4.65
C ASN A 219 7.80 -16.54 -4.92
N THR A 220 7.79 -15.85 -6.06
CA THR A 220 8.78 -14.81 -6.36
C THR A 220 8.78 -13.75 -5.26
N TYR A 221 9.94 -13.36 -4.79
CA TYR A 221 10.14 -12.24 -3.86
C TYR A 221 10.93 -11.14 -4.54
N ASN A 222 10.51 -9.89 -4.34
CA ASN A 222 11.24 -8.71 -4.79
C ASN A 222 11.12 -7.63 -3.73
N LEU A 223 12.25 -7.12 -3.25
CA LEU A 223 12.29 -6.16 -2.14
C LEU A 223 11.40 -4.93 -2.37
N THR A 224 11.23 -4.50 -3.62
CA THR A 224 10.52 -3.27 -3.96
C THR A 224 9.13 -3.50 -4.56
N ASN A 225 8.98 -4.54 -5.37
CA ASN A 225 7.74 -4.80 -6.10
C ASN A 225 6.88 -5.93 -5.51
N ARG A 226 7.47 -6.84 -4.72
CA ARG A 226 6.79 -8.05 -4.19
C ARG A 226 7.36 -8.46 -2.84
N ASN A 227 7.16 -7.62 -1.84
CA ASN A 227 7.59 -7.87 -0.46
C ASN A 227 6.37 -8.16 0.45
N CYS A 228 6.65 -8.37 1.74
CA CYS A 228 5.62 -8.59 2.76
C CYS A 228 4.57 -7.47 2.79
N SER A 229 5.02 -6.23 2.69
CA SER A 229 4.17 -5.04 2.77
C SER A 229 3.27 -4.88 1.54
N SER A 230 3.77 -5.16 0.33
CA SER A 230 2.94 -5.19 -0.87
C SER A 230 1.92 -6.32 -0.82
N ALA A 231 2.30 -7.50 -0.30
CA ALA A 231 1.38 -8.63 -0.15
C ALA A 231 0.20 -8.26 0.76
N VAL A 232 0.48 -7.64 1.91
CA VAL A 232 -0.56 -7.16 2.84
C VAL A 232 -1.43 -6.06 2.21
N ALA A 233 -0.82 -5.08 1.52
CA ALA A 233 -1.58 -4.01 0.89
C ALA A 233 -2.52 -4.53 -0.22
N ASP A 234 -2.04 -5.44 -1.08
CA ASP A 234 -2.85 -6.02 -2.15
C ASP A 234 -3.94 -6.95 -1.59
N ALA A 235 -3.65 -7.66 -0.49
CA ALA A 235 -4.64 -8.45 0.25
C ALA A 235 -5.74 -7.57 0.86
N LEU A 236 -5.39 -6.42 1.45
CA LEU A 236 -6.34 -5.43 1.96
C LEU A 236 -7.22 -4.89 0.82
N ASP A 237 -6.61 -4.53 -0.31
CA ASP A 237 -7.33 -4.05 -1.50
C ASP A 237 -8.31 -5.10 -2.05
N ALA A 238 -8.02 -6.40 -1.89
CA ALA A 238 -8.91 -7.49 -2.28
C ALA A 238 -10.02 -7.74 -1.24
N ALA A 239 -9.67 -7.73 0.05
CA ALA A 239 -10.59 -8.01 1.15
C ALA A 239 -11.63 -6.91 1.37
N LEU A 240 -11.28 -5.66 1.04
CA LEU A 240 -12.15 -4.49 1.20
C LEU A 240 -12.94 -4.13 -0.06
N GLU A 241 -12.68 -4.82 -1.16
CA GLU A 241 -13.42 -4.59 -2.38
C GLU A 241 -14.89 -4.99 -2.20
N GLY A 242 -15.81 -4.06 -2.42
CA GLY A 242 -17.25 -4.31 -2.27
C GLY A 242 -17.79 -4.16 -0.85
N VAL A 243 -17.03 -3.64 0.11
CA VAL A 243 -17.49 -3.39 1.49
C VAL A 243 -18.78 -2.57 1.57
N TYR A 244 -18.97 -1.60 0.68
CA TYR A 244 -20.17 -0.76 0.67
C TYR A 244 -21.37 -1.34 -0.09
N ARG A 245 -21.22 -2.49 -0.76
CA ARG A 245 -22.25 -3.05 -1.63
C ARG A 245 -23.53 -3.42 -0.89
N ASP A 246 -23.40 -3.92 0.34
CA ASP A 246 -24.52 -4.43 1.14
C ASP A 246 -25.18 -3.34 2.01
N HIS A 247 -24.76 -2.08 1.87
CA HIS A 247 -25.44 -0.98 2.53
C HIS A 247 -26.74 -0.64 1.77
N ASN A 248 -27.80 -0.25 2.49
CA ASN A 248 -29.08 0.11 1.87
C ASN A 248 -28.97 1.19 0.78
N TRP A 249 -27.96 2.07 0.86
CA TRP A 249 -27.71 3.16 -0.08
C TRP A 249 -26.23 3.19 -0.50
N PRO A 250 -25.77 2.22 -1.31
CA PRO A 250 -24.34 1.99 -1.55
C PRO A 250 -23.68 3.20 -2.24
N ILE A 251 -24.39 3.84 -3.17
CA ILE A 251 -23.93 5.04 -3.89
C ILE A 251 -23.76 6.22 -2.93
N MET A 252 -24.72 6.46 -2.04
CA MET A 252 -24.61 7.59 -1.11
C MET A 252 -23.56 7.35 -0.02
N THR A 253 -23.40 6.11 0.44
CA THR A 253 -22.30 5.76 1.35
C THR A 253 -20.95 5.98 0.67
N ALA A 254 -20.81 5.58 -0.61
CA ALA A 254 -19.61 5.85 -1.39
C ALA A 254 -19.36 7.36 -1.61
N LEU A 255 -20.40 8.14 -1.91
CA LEU A 255 -20.27 9.61 -2.02
C LEU A 255 -19.89 10.25 -0.69
N ARG A 256 -20.43 9.76 0.43
CA ARG A 256 -20.04 10.20 1.77
C ARG A 256 -18.58 9.85 2.05
N ALA A 257 -18.10 8.71 1.56
CA ALA A 257 -16.71 8.31 1.70
C ALA A 257 -15.71 9.30 1.08
N ILE A 258 -16.11 9.98 0.00
CA ILE A 258 -15.29 11.04 -0.63
C ILE A 258 -14.99 12.18 0.34
N ILE A 259 -15.85 12.41 1.33
CA ILE A 259 -15.68 13.48 2.32
C ILE A 259 -14.71 13.03 3.43
N TYR A 260 -14.46 11.73 3.60
CA TYR A 260 -13.55 11.26 4.65
C TYR A 260 -12.09 11.52 4.29
N PRO A 261 -11.31 12.20 5.16
CA PRO A 261 -9.90 12.46 4.90
C PRO A 261 -9.08 11.17 4.80
N GLU A 262 -9.51 10.11 5.48
CA GLU A 262 -8.84 8.81 5.47
C GLU A 262 -8.87 8.15 4.08
N LEU A 263 -9.92 8.37 3.28
CA LEU A 263 -9.94 7.89 1.90
C LEU A 263 -8.83 8.55 1.08
N TRP A 264 -8.65 9.86 1.24
CA TRP A 264 -7.61 10.61 0.53
C TRP A 264 -6.21 10.28 1.03
N ALA A 265 -6.05 10.06 2.34
CA ALA A 265 -4.80 9.60 2.92
C ALA A 265 -4.41 8.22 2.37
N ALA A 266 -5.36 7.27 2.36
CA ALA A 266 -5.17 5.94 1.78
C ALA A 266 -4.82 6.01 0.29
N ALA A 267 -5.53 6.82 -0.50
CA ALA A 267 -5.26 7.01 -1.91
C ALA A 267 -3.87 7.62 -2.17
N LEU A 268 -3.46 8.61 -1.37
CA LEU A 268 -2.13 9.21 -1.47
C LEU A 268 -1.02 8.21 -1.14
N MET A 269 -1.21 7.40 -0.09
CA MET A 269 -0.28 6.34 0.31
C MET A 269 -0.14 5.29 -0.78
N ARG A 270 -1.27 4.82 -1.34
CA ARG A 270 -1.29 3.85 -2.45
C ARG A 270 -0.54 4.37 -3.67
N LYS A 271 -0.83 5.61 -4.10
CA LYS A 271 -0.14 6.27 -5.22
C LYS A 271 1.35 6.48 -4.95
N ARG A 272 1.73 6.83 -3.72
CA ARG A 272 3.14 7.00 -3.36
C ARG A 272 3.86 5.65 -3.41
N ALA A 273 3.27 4.63 -2.79
CA ALA A 273 3.78 3.26 -2.79
C ALA A 273 4.01 2.78 -4.22
N GLU A 274 3.10 3.09 -5.15
CA GLU A 274 3.19 2.73 -6.58
C GLU A 274 4.43 3.25 -7.31
N SER A 275 4.99 4.37 -6.87
CA SER A 275 6.24 4.91 -7.43
C SER A 275 7.49 4.58 -6.61
N MET A 276 7.32 3.92 -5.47
CA MET A 276 8.35 3.59 -4.48
C MET A 276 8.24 2.10 -4.10
N ALA A 277 8.52 1.74 -2.84
CA ALA A 277 8.24 0.43 -2.28
C ALA A 277 7.11 0.54 -1.25
N TRP A 278 6.34 -0.54 -1.09
CA TRP A 278 5.55 -0.70 0.12
C TRP A 278 6.49 -0.98 1.29
N THR A 279 6.37 -0.22 2.36
CA THR A 279 7.11 -0.45 3.60
C THR A 279 6.16 -0.79 4.75
N PRO A 280 6.63 -1.49 5.79
CA PRO A 280 5.79 -1.84 6.95
C PRO A 280 5.16 -0.59 7.58
N GLY A 281 5.93 0.48 7.61
CA GLY A 281 5.44 1.79 8.04
C GLY A 281 4.30 2.30 7.16
N LEU A 282 4.45 2.31 5.84
CA LEU A 282 3.40 2.80 4.93
C LEU A 282 2.14 1.93 5.00
N VAL A 283 2.30 0.60 5.07
CA VAL A 283 1.19 -0.35 5.22
C VAL A 283 0.44 -0.17 6.53
N LEU A 284 1.14 0.09 7.64
CA LEU A 284 0.49 0.36 8.91
C LEU A 284 -0.44 1.58 8.85
N ASP A 285 0.01 2.68 8.24
CA ASP A 285 -0.85 3.86 8.09
C ASP A 285 -1.98 3.61 7.11
N TYR A 286 -1.72 2.86 6.03
CA TYR A 286 -2.73 2.45 5.07
C TYR A 286 -3.83 1.60 5.71
N ALA A 287 -3.46 0.58 6.48
CA ALA A 287 -4.39 -0.29 7.20
C ALA A 287 -5.23 0.49 8.21
N ARG A 288 -4.66 1.51 8.88
CA ARG A 288 -5.41 2.39 9.80
C ARG A 288 -6.43 3.26 9.07
N ALA A 289 -6.02 3.88 7.96
CA ALA A 289 -6.91 4.70 7.15
C ALA A 289 -8.08 3.86 6.60
N LEU A 290 -7.80 2.64 6.13
CA LEU A 290 -8.81 1.70 5.68
C LEU A 290 -9.72 1.20 6.82
N SER A 291 -9.18 0.89 7.99
CA SER A 291 -9.97 0.52 9.18
C SER A 291 -10.98 1.62 9.53
N ALA A 292 -10.54 2.88 9.56
CA ALA A 292 -11.39 4.04 9.84
C ALA A 292 -12.42 4.32 8.73
N LEU A 293 -12.16 3.88 7.50
CA LEU A 293 -13.09 4.01 6.39
C LEU A 293 -14.23 2.96 6.46
N VAL A 294 -13.90 1.74 6.91
CA VAL A 294 -14.82 0.61 7.00
C VAL A 294 -15.68 0.66 8.27
N ASP A 295 -15.08 1.01 9.41
CA ASP A 295 -15.75 1.21 10.68
C ASP A 295 -15.53 2.67 11.13
N PRO A 296 -16.25 3.64 10.53
CA PRO A 296 -16.05 5.05 10.85
C PRO A 296 -16.33 5.31 12.32
N PRO A 297 -15.48 6.09 13.01
CA PRO A 297 -15.71 6.41 14.41
C PRO A 297 -17.08 7.09 14.55
N LYS A 298 -17.84 6.68 15.58
CA LYS A 298 -19.23 7.11 15.83
C LYS A 298 -19.41 8.64 15.99
N SER A 299 -18.32 9.40 16.05
CA SER A 299 -18.32 10.86 16.11
C SER A 299 -17.13 11.41 15.32
N PHE A 300 -17.42 12.34 14.41
CA PHE A 300 -16.43 13.11 13.63
C PHE A 300 -15.50 13.96 14.52
N LEU A 301 -15.89 14.20 15.78
CA LEU A 301 -15.17 15.02 16.77
C LEU A 301 -14.39 14.19 17.79
N THR A 302 -14.37 12.87 17.67
CA THR A 302 -13.67 12.01 18.63
C THR A 302 -12.54 11.30 17.92
N PHE A 303 -11.32 11.77 18.15
CA PHE A 303 -10.11 11.02 17.81
C PHE A 303 -10.27 9.58 18.31
N PRO A 304 -9.99 8.55 17.49
CA PRO A 304 -10.15 7.17 17.91
C PRO A 304 -9.31 6.95 19.17
N LYS A 305 -9.98 6.60 20.28
CA LYS A 305 -9.28 6.10 21.47
C LYS A 305 -8.56 4.83 21.04
N LEU A 306 -7.24 4.92 20.90
CA LEU A 306 -6.35 3.78 20.68
C LEU A 306 -6.68 2.72 21.74
N ARG A 307 -7.30 1.62 21.33
CA ARG A 307 -7.29 0.41 22.13
C ARG A 307 -6.00 -0.34 21.81
N LEU A 308 -4.89 0.19 22.33
CA LEU A 308 -3.63 -0.53 22.43
C LEU A 308 -3.86 -1.66 23.43
N LEU A 309 -4.07 -2.88 22.94
CA LEU A 309 -3.93 -4.07 23.77
C LEU A 309 -2.46 -4.18 24.17
N LYS A 310 -2.11 -3.58 25.31
CA LYS A 310 -0.83 -3.79 25.96
C LYS A 310 -0.82 -5.22 26.48
N ASN A 311 -0.08 -6.10 25.82
CA ASN A 311 0.29 -7.39 26.40
C ASN A 311 1.36 -7.12 27.46
N THR A 312 0.93 -6.87 28.70
CA THR A 312 1.84 -6.82 29.86
C THR A 312 2.25 -8.25 30.20
N GLN A 313 3.41 -8.70 29.73
CA GLN A 313 4.06 -9.87 30.30
C GLN A 313 4.50 -9.55 31.74
N THR A 314 3.78 -10.12 32.71
CA THR A 314 4.25 -10.24 34.10
C THR A 314 5.42 -11.22 34.11
N ARG A 315 6.63 -10.67 34.20
CA ARG A 315 7.86 -11.44 34.42
C ARG A 315 7.85 -11.96 35.86
N SER A 316 7.45 -13.22 36.04
CA SER A 316 7.68 -13.94 37.30
C SER A 316 9.19 -14.12 37.48
N LYS A 317 9.72 -13.59 38.59
CA LYS A 317 11.08 -13.92 39.05
C LYS A 317 11.02 -15.27 39.76
N THR A 318 11.82 -16.21 39.27
CA THR A 318 12.46 -17.25 40.07
C THR A 318 13.91 -17.30 39.63
#